data_AF-A0A2P8GS80-F1
#
_entry.id   AF-A0A2P8GS80-F1
#
_cell.length_a   1.000
_cell.length_b   1.000
_cell.length_c   1.000
_cell.angle_alpha   90.00
_cell.angle_beta   90.00
_cell.angle_gamma   90.00
#
_symmetry.space_group_name_H-M   'P 1'
#
loop_
_entity.id
_entity.type
_entity.pdbx_description
1 polymer ?
#
loop_
_entity_poly.entity_id
_entity_poly.type
_entity_poly.pdbx_seq_one_letter_code
_entity_poly.pdbx_strand_id
1 'polypeptide(L)' 'MTTAPHMDSMRRLGDLAAVLDTITFPAAREDLLLHAIASHATPTLIGDLRALAESWFEDAADVREALSRL' A
#
# COMPACT_ATOMS: atom_id res chain seq x y z
N MET A 1 18.89 16.85 -13.89
CA MET A 1 17.97 17.42 -12.88
C MET A 1 16.99 16.32 -12.51
N THR A 2 17.25 15.60 -11.43
CA THR A 2 16.62 14.29 -11.15
C THR A 2 15.42 14.48 -10.24
N THR A 3 14.24 14.75 -10.81
CA THR A 3 12.96 14.92 -10.09
C THR A 3 12.14 13.62 -9.97
N ALA A 4 12.65 12.50 -10.50
CA ALA A 4 11.93 11.22 -10.55
C ALA A 4 11.56 10.60 -9.17
N PRO A 5 12.42 10.58 -8.13
CA PRO A 5 12.12 9.80 -6.92
C PRO A 5 11.04 10.45 -6.03
N HIS A 6 10.95 11.78 -6.03
CA HIS A 6 10.00 12.51 -5.18
C HIS A 6 8.55 12.37 -5.70
N MET A 7 8.37 12.40 -7.01
CA MET A 7 7.04 12.28 -7.62
C MET A 7 6.47 10.86 -7.51
N ASP A 8 7.34 9.84 -7.57
CA ASP A 8 6.97 8.44 -7.32
C ASP A 8 6.52 8.24 -5.87
N SER A 9 7.23 8.85 -4.91
CA SER A 9 6.88 8.79 -3.48
C SER A 9 5.52 9.42 -3.17
N MET A 10 5.23 10.59 -3.75
CA MET A 10 3.92 11.23 -3.57
C MET A 10 2.80 10.44 -4.21
N ARG A 11 3.03 9.86 -5.39
CA ARG A 11 2.05 9.00 -6.06
C ARG A 11 1.77 7.75 -5.21
N ARG A 12 2.81 7.09 -4.71
CA ARG A 12 2.71 5.93 -3.81
C ARG A 12 1.88 6.24 -2.56
N LEU A 13 2.08 7.40 -1.93
CA LEU A 13 1.31 7.83 -0.75
C LEU A 13 -0.16 8.09 -1.07
N GLY A 14 -0.47 8.71 -2.22
CA GLY A 14 -1.84 8.94 -2.66
C GLY A 14 -2.57 7.63 -3.00
N ASP A 15 -1.87 6.71 -3.65
CA ASP A 15 -2.37 5.39 -4.01
C ASP A 15 -2.66 4.53 -2.77
N LEU A 16 -1.74 4.53 -1.80
CA LEU A 16 -1.93 3.88 -0.52
C LEU A 16 -3.14 4.45 0.22
N ALA A 17 -3.31 5.77 0.26
CA ALA A 17 -4.47 6.38 0.89
C ALA A 17 -5.79 5.95 0.21
N ALA A 18 -5.83 5.89 -1.13
CA ALA A 18 -7.01 5.45 -1.87
C ALA A 18 -7.34 3.98 -1.61
N VAL A 19 -6.33 3.11 -1.53
CA VAL A 19 -6.51 1.68 -1.21
C VAL A 19 -7.04 1.51 0.21
N LEU A 20 -6.44 2.20 1.19
CA LEU A 20 -6.82 2.06 2.60
C LEU A 20 -8.19 2.68 2.92
N ASP A 21 -8.62 3.72 2.19
CA ASP A 21 -9.94 4.35 2.37
C ASP A 21 -11.09 3.47 1.88
N THR A 22 -10.82 2.61 0.89
CA THR A 22 -11.85 1.82 0.19
C THR A 22 -11.88 0.35 0.60
N ILE A 23 -10.89 -0.13 1.34
CA ILE A 23 -10.86 -1.50 1.85
C ILE A 23 -11.61 -1.60 3.19
N THR A 24 -12.32 -2.71 3.38
CA THR A 24 -12.98 -3.00 4.66
C THR A 24 -12.02 -3.80 5.54
N PHE A 25 -11.73 -3.28 6.73
CA PHE A 25 -10.92 -3.97 7.72
C PHE A 25 -11.79 -4.84 8.66
N PRO A 26 -11.26 -5.93 9.23
CA PRO A 26 -9.89 -6.43 9.08
C PRO A 26 -9.63 -7.10 7.72
N ALA A 27 -8.44 -6.87 7.15
CA ALA A 27 -8.05 -7.32 5.82
C ALA A 27 -6.73 -8.08 5.83
N ALA A 28 -6.64 -9.13 5.01
CA ALA A 28 -5.38 -9.84 4.80
C ALA A 28 -4.46 -9.07 3.85
N ARG A 29 -3.15 -9.34 3.90
CA ARG A 29 -2.18 -8.82 2.92
C ARG A 29 -2.60 -9.09 1.47
N GLU A 30 -3.16 -10.26 1.19
CA GLU A 30 -3.63 -10.63 -0.15
C GLU A 30 -4.82 -9.76 -0.60
N ASP A 31 -5.73 -9.42 0.30
CA ASP A 31 -6.85 -8.51 0.03
C ASP A 31 -6.33 -7.11 -0.30
N LEU A 32 -5.36 -6.60 0.49
CA LEU A 32 -4.69 -5.32 0.21
C LEU A 32 -4.00 -5.31 -1.16
N LEU A 33 -3.35 -6.42 -1.53
CA LEU A 33 -2.72 -6.58 -2.83
C LEU A 33 -3.74 -6.62 -3.96
N LEU A 34 -4.82 -7.39 -3.80
CA LEU A 34 -5.91 -7.47 -4.78
C LEU A 34 -6.52 -6.10 -5.01
N HIS A 35 -6.78 -5.38 -3.92
CA HIS A 35 -7.37 -4.04 -3.95
C HIS A 35 -6.44 -3.00 -4.57
N ALA A 36 -5.14 -3.05 -4.24
CA ALA A 36 -4.13 -2.21 -4.88
C ALA A 36 -4.04 -2.47 -6.39
N ILE A 37 -4.06 -3.74 -6.81
CA ILE A 37 -4.04 -4.10 -8.24
C ILE A 37 -5.33 -3.61 -8.92
N ALA A 38 -6.50 -3.80 -8.29
CA ALA A 38 -7.79 -3.37 -8.81
C ALA A 38 -7.90 -1.84 -8.94
N SER A 39 -7.30 -1.09 -8.01
CA SER A 39 -7.22 0.38 -8.05
C SER A 39 -6.11 0.92 -8.97
N HIS A 40 -5.45 0.05 -9.75
CA HIS A 40 -4.34 0.42 -10.63
C HIS A 40 -3.17 1.08 -9.90
N ALA A 41 -2.83 0.55 -8.72
CA ALA A 41 -1.78 1.09 -7.90
C ALA A 41 -0.40 1.07 -8.54
N THR A 42 0.44 2.00 -8.10
CA THR A 42 1.86 2.00 -8.52
C THR A 42 2.54 0.65 -8.28
N PRO A 43 3.42 0.20 -9.20
CA PRO A 43 4.13 -1.07 -9.05
C PRO A 43 5.03 -1.08 -7.82
N THR A 44 5.55 0.08 -7.41
CA THR A 44 6.26 0.27 -6.14
C THR A 44 5.37 -0.16 -4.97
N LEU A 45 4.17 0.43 -4.83
CA LEU A 45 3.24 0.10 -3.75
C LEU A 45 2.86 -1.38 -3.73
N ILE A 46 2.59 -1.98 -4.89
CA ILE A 46 2.28 -3.41 -4.99
C ILE A 46 3.48 -4.25 -4.53
N GLY A 47 4.70 -3.84 -4.87
CA GLY A 47 5.94 -4.47 -4.40
C GLY A 47 6.11 -4.39 -2.89
N ASP A 48 5.86 -3.23 -2.29
CA ASP A 48 5.93 -3.05 -0.84
C ASP A 48 4.86 -3.86 -0.10
N LEU A 49 3.61 -3.83 -0.57
CA LEU A 49 2.53 -4.65 0.01
C LEU A 49 2.85 -6.15 -0.09
N ARG A 50 3.54 -6.59 -1.15
CA ARG A 50 3.99 -7.98 -1.31
C ARG A 50 5.13 -8.35 -0.37
N ALA A 51 5.99 -7.39 -0.03
CA ALA A 51 7.10 -7.58 0.90
C ALA A 51 6.64 -7.66 2.37
N LEU A 52 5.42 -7.19 2.68
CA LEU A 52 4.84 -7.34 4.01
C LEU A 52 4.66 -8.81 4.40
N ALA A 53 4.77 -9.06 5.71
CA ALA A 53 4.49 -10.36 6.29
C ALA A 53 3.03 -10.79 6.01
N GLU A 54 2.82 -12.09 5.87
CA GLU A 54 1.48 -12.68 5.77
C GLU A 54 0.79 -12.53 7.13
N SER A 55 0.02 -11.47 7.28
CA SER A 55 -0.68 -11.13 8.51
C SER A 55 -2.02 -10.47 8.20
N TRP A 56 -2.90 -10.54 9.18
CA TRP A 56 -4.16 -9.83 9.18
C TRP A 56 -3.92 -8.44 9.75
N PHE A 57 -4.32 -7.42 8.99
CA PHE A 57 -4.25 -6.04 9.40
C PHE A 57 -5.62 -5.63 9.92
N GLU A 58 -5.66 -5.16 11.17
CA GLU A 58 -6.92 -4.77 11.81
C GLU A 58 -7.42 -3.40 11.35
N ASP A 59 -6.49 -2.54 10.90
CA ASP A 59 -6.81 -1.18 10.46
C ASP A 59 -5.79 -0.66 9.44
N ALA A 60 -6.16 0.42 8.76
CA ALA A 60 -5.28 1.15 7.84
C ALA A 60 -3.98 1.64 8.50
N ALA A 61 -4.01 1.96 9.79
CA ALA A 61 -2.84 2.39 10.55
C ALA A 61 -1.80 1.26 10.66
N ASP A 62 -2.25 0.02 10.86
CA ASP A 62 -1.38 -1.14 10.99
C ASP A 62 -0.63 -1.42 9.67
N VAL A 63 -1.32 -1.29 8.54
CA VAL A 63 -0.70 -1.38 7.20
C VAL A 63 0.36 -0.30 7.00
N ARG A 64 0.08 0.95 7.40
CA ARG A 64 1.03 2.07 7.29
C ARG A 64 2.26 1.87 8.15
N GLU A 65 2.07 1.41 9.38
CA GLU A 65 3.16 1.05 10.30
C GLU A 65 4.02 -0.07 9.72
N ALA A 66 3.40 -1.12 9.18
CA ALA A 66 4.12 -2.24 8.57
C ALA A 66 4.92 -1.81 7.33
N LEU A 67 4.35 -0.94 6.48
CA LEU A 67 5.04 -0.35 5.33
C LEU A 67 6.19 0.58 5.75
N SER A 68 6.08 1.27 6.89
CA SER A 68 7.15 2.14 7.40
C SER A 68 8.34 1.35 7.97
N ARG A 69 8.19 0.03 8.18
CA ARG A 69 9.23 -0.86 8.72
C ARG A 69 9.97 -1.65 7.64
N LEU A 70 9.54 -1.55 6.37
CA LEU A 70 10.25 -2.07 5.20
C LEU A 70 11.42 -1.15 4.82
#